data_AF-A0A1E5L5G8-F1
#
_entry.id   AF-A0A1E5L5G8-F1
#
_cell.length_a   1.000
_cell.length_b   1.000
_cell.length_c   1.000
_cell.angle_alpha   90.00
_cell.angle_beta   90.00
_cell.angle_gamma   90.00
#
_symmetry.space_group_name_H-M   'P 1'
#
loop_
_entity.id
_entity.type
_entity.pdbx_description
1 polymer ?
#
loop_
_entity_poly.entity_id
_entity_poly.type
_entity_poly.pdbx_seq_one_letter_code
_entity_poly.pdbx_strand_id
1 'polypeptide(L)'
;MKIAYSPCPNDTFIYHAWAHGLVPDAPPLDITYADINITNDLAANTNDFDIIKISYAALPWVLEKYTLLPCGGALGRGCGPLVLTKQANGDSRDPSSLIGKRVAIPSDRSTAYLLFRLWASQQVKGAIDIQIMPFEKIMPAVRDGIIDAGLVIHEARFTYQDYGLQLVADLGRWWESDTGLPIPLGAIVAKRGLDISSITQWIRSSLEYAWKNPDVSREYILQHAQEMSYDVAKAHIELYVNSFSFNLGEEGFAAVKTLLRRAVDELLIPGFNQDLLYI
;
A
#
# COMPACT_ATOMS: atom_id res chain seq x y z
N MET A 1 18.28 10.71 10.75
CA MET A 1 17.05 11.14 10.05
C MET A 1 15.94 10.19 10.45
N LYS A 2 14.82 10.71 10.99
CA LYS A 2 13.72 9.89 11.49
C LYS A 2 12.83 9.43 10.34
N ILE A 3 12.71 8.12 10.16
CA ILE A 3 11.90 7.53 9.10
C ILE A 3 10.94 6.49 9.65
N ALA A 4 9.73 6.43 9.10
CA ALA A 4 8.79 5.34 9.37
C ALA A 4 8.32 4.65 8.08
N TYR A 5 8.40 3.32 8.04
CA TYR A 5 7.87 2.50 6.94
C TYR A 5 7.47 1.10 7.44
N SER A 6 6.79 0.32 6.60
CA SER A 6 6.27 -0.99 7.02
C SER A 6 7.36 -2.05 7.06
N PRO A 7 7.25 -3.08 7.92
CA PRO A 7 8.20 -4.19 7.94
C PRO A 7 8.09 -5.11 6.70
N CYS A 8 7.20 -4.82 5.75
CA CYS A 8 6.99 -5.66 4.57
C CYS A 8 8.24 -5.82 3.69
N PRO A 9 8.39 -6.94 2.96
CA PRO A 9 9.55 -7.21 2.12
C PRO A 9 9.91 -6.11 1.11
N ASN A 10 8.90 -5.47 0.49
CA ASN A 10 9.15 -4.40 -0.47
C ASN A 10 9.82 -3.17 0.16
N ASP A 11 9.44 -2.78 1.38
CA ASP A 11 9.99 -1.58 2.02
C ASP A 11 11.37 -1.88 2.61
N THR A 12 11.52 -3.01 3.29
CA THR A 12 12.83 -3.44 3.78
C THR A 12 13.82 -3.63 2.63
N PHE A 13 13.37 -4.10 1.46
CA PHE A 13 14.20 -4.13 0.25
C PHE A 13 14.56 -2.73 -0.29
N ILE A 14 13.58 -1.82 -0.42
CA ILE A 14 13.80 -0.43 -0.89
C ILE A 14 14.83 0.29 -0.02
N TYR A 15 14.71 0.17 1.30
CA TYR A 15 15.49 0.94 2.27
C TYR A 15 16.71 0.20 2.83
N HIS A 16 16.92 -1.07 2.48
CA HIS A 16 17.99 -1.91 3.03
C HIS A 16 19.36 -1.22 2.99
N ALA A 17 19.79 -0.74 1.82
CA ALA A 17 21.14 -0.20 1.69
C ALA A 17 21.30 1.10 2.50
N TRP A 18 20.28 1.96 2.54
CA TRP A 18 20.33 3.17 3.36
C TRP A 18 20.31 2.85 4.86
N ALA A 19 19.45 1.91 5.29
CA ALA A 19 19.37 1.46 6.67
C ALA A 19 20.69 0.89 7.21
N HIS A 20 21.53 0.32 6.34
CA HIS A 20 22.82 -0.28 6.70
C HIS A 20 24.03 0.61 6.35
N GLY A 21 23.82 1.89 6.02
CA GLY A 21 24.91 2.81 5.72
C GLY A 21 25.70 2.49 4.45
N LEU A 22 25.08 1.76 3.50
CA LEU A 22 25.66 1.39 2.21
C LEU A 22 25.43 2.44 1.11
N VAL A 23 24.69 3.51 1.42
CA VAL A 23 24.49 4.67 0.52
C VAL A 23 25.46 5.78 0.93
N PRO A 24 26.43 6.16 0.08
CA PRO A 24 27.37 7.25 0.37
C PRO A 24 26.65 8.57 0.66
N ASP A 25 27.21 9.34 1.59
CA ASP A 25 26.74 10.68 2.00
C ASP A 25 25.32 10.75 2.57
N ALA A 26 24.62 9.62 2.70
CA ALA A 26 23.31 9.56 3.30
C ALA A 26 23.41 9.57 4.83
N PRO A 27 22.58 10.36 5.54
CA PRO A 27 22.60 10.38 7.00
C PRO A 27 22.08 9.04 7.56
N PRO A 28 22.52 8.61 8.75
CA PRO A 28 21.99 7.42 9.39
C PRO A 28 20.49 7.57 9.66
N LEU A 29 19.77 6.47 9.53
CA LEU A 29 18.33 6.40 9.75
C LEU A 29 18.02 6.01 11.20
N ASP A 30 17.05 6.70 11.80
CA ASP A 30 16.34 6.30 13.02
C ASP A 30 14.99 5.74 12.56
N ILE A 31 14.89 4.41 12.51
CA ILE A 31 13.83 3.69 11.79
C ILE A 31 12.75 3.22 12.75
N THR A 32 11.52 3.64 12.50
CA THR A 32 10.31 3.07 13.11
C THR A 32 9.62 2.15 12.11
N TYR A 33 9.54 0.86 12.44
CA TYR A 33 8.71 -0.09 11.69
C TYR A 33 7.27 -0.05 12.19
N ALA A 34 6.33 0.22 11.29
CA ALA A 34 4.92 0.25 11.65
C ALA A 34 4.03 -0.06 10.44
N ASP A 35 2.90 -0.71 10.70
CA ASP A 35 1.89 -1.00 9.68
C ASP A 35 1.29 0.29 9.10
N ILE A 36 0.74 0.17 7.89
CA ILE A 36 0.30 1.34 7.11
C ILE A 36 -0.83 2.12 7.81
N ASN A 37 -1.67 1.47 8.61
CA ASN A 37 -2.69 2.14 9.41
C ASN A 37 -2.07 3.03 10.47
N ILE A 38 -1.03 2.55 11.16
CA ILE A 38 -0.28 3.29 12.17
C ILE A 38 0.46 4.45 11.50
N THR A 39 1.15 4.23 10.38
CA THR A 39 1.91 5.32 9.73
C THR A 39 1.00 6.40 9.13
N ASN A 40 -0.18 6.04 8.62
CA ASN A 40 -1.20 7.01 8.20
C ASN A 40 -1.62 7.92 9.37
N ASP A 41 -1.90 7.33 10.53
CA ASP A 41 -2.30 8.08 11.72
C ASP A 41 -1.15 8.93 12.30
N LEU A 42 0.07 8.41 12.30
CA LEU A 42 1.26 9.18 12.70
C LEU A 42 1.47 10.39 11.81
N ALA A 43 1.38 10.23 10.48
CA ALA A 43 1.58 11.34 9.53
C ALA A 43 0.49 12.42 9.67
N ALA A 44 -0.76 12.02 9.91
CA ALA A 44 -1.86 12.97 10.08
C ALA A 44 -1.76 13.76 11.40
N ASN A 45 -1.47 13.07 12.51
CA ASN A 45 -1.63 13.61 13.86
C ASN A 45 -0.33 14.13 14.48
N THR A 46 0.84 13.75 13.95
CA THR A 46 2.14 14.17 14.48
C THR A 46 2.94 14.95 13.43
N ASN A 47 4.15 15.39 13.78
CA ASN A 47 5.12 15.96 12.85
C ASN A 47 6.54 15.48 13.17
N ASP A 48 6.64 14.26 13.69
CA ASP A 48 7.82 13.70 14.37
C ASP A 48 8.78 12.99 13.42
N PHE A 49 8.33 12.67 12.20
CA PHE A 49 9.11 11.96 11.19
C PHE A 49 9.54 12.90 10.07
N ASP A 50 10.81 12.77 9.65
CA ASP A 50 11.37 13.48 8.50
C ASP A 50 10.86 12.87 7.20
N ILE A 51 10.75 11.53 7.16
CA ILE A 51 10.23 10.75 6.04
C ILE A 51 9.24 9.73 6.58
N ILE A 52 8.09 9.56 5.94
CA ILE A 52 7.11 8.57 6.36
C ILE A 52 6.41 7.94 5.15
N LYS A 53 6.29 6.61 5.18
CA LYS A 53 5.44 5.87 4.26
C LYS A 53 3.98 5.99 4.69
N ILE A 54 3.10 6.32 3.76
CA ILE A 54 1.67 6.38 3.98
C ILE A 54 0.93 5.68 2.84
N SER A 55 -0.36 5.45 3.00
CA SER A 55 -1.25 5.16 1.88
C SER A 55 -1.37 6.39 0.98
N TYR A 56 -1.38 6.21 -0.35
CA TYR A 56 -1.73 7.32 -1.27
C TYR A 56 -3.07 7.96 -0.92
N ALA A 57 -4.05 7.17 -0.48
CA ALA A 57 -5.32 7.68 0.01
C ALA A 57 -5.16 8.70 1.14
N ALA A 58 -4.12 8.62 1.99
CA ALA A 58 -3.93 9.51 3.13
C ALA A 58 -3.28 10.86 2.77
N LEU A 59 -2.83 11.07 1.53
CA LEU A 59 -2.19 12.32 1.09
C LEU A 59 -2.99 13.60 1.41
N PRO A 60 -4.32 13.68 1.16
CA PRO A 60 -5.10 14.89 1.42
C PRO A 60 -4.99 15.44 2.85
N TRP A 61 -4.69 14.59 3.82
CA TRP A 61 -4.56 14.97 5.23
C TRP A 61 -3.18 15.49 5.62
N VAL A 62 -2.16 15.28 4.77
CA VAL A 62 -0.75 15.51 5.15
C VAL A 62 -0.01 16.46 4.20
N LEU A 63 -0.56 16.77 3.03
CA LEU A 63 0.11 17.56 1.98
C LEU A 63 0.52 18.98 2.41
N GLU A 64 -0.09 19.55 3.45
CA GLU A 64 0.34 20.83 4.03
C GLU A 64 1.65 20.73 4.82
N LYS A 65 1.93 19.57 5.42
CA LYS A 65 3.10 19.33 6.27
C LYS A 65 4.21 18.57 5.53
N TYR A 66 3.82 17.75 4.57
CA TYR A 66 4.69 16.84 3.84
C TYR A 66 4.56 17.04 2.33
N THR A 67 5.65 16.78 1.63
CA THR A 67 5.73 16.72 0.17
C THR A 67 5.80 15.26 -0.27
N LEU A 68 5.05 14.91 -1.32
CA LEU A 68 5.14 13.59 -1.95
C LEU A 68 6.50 13.42 -2.64
N LEU A 69 7.25 12.38 -2.25
CA LEU A 69 8.47 12.00 -2.97
C LEU A 69 8.11 11.26 -4.26
N PRO A 70 8.89 11.44 -5.34
CA PRO A 70 8.63 10.78 -6.61
C PRO A 70 9.16 9.34 -6.64
N CYS A 71 9.66 8.80 -5.51
CA CYS A 71 10.29 7.48 -5.44
C CYS A 71 10.09 6.84 -4.06
N GLY A 72 10.49 5.58 -3.91
CA GLY A 72 10.38 4.77 -2.69
C GLY A 72 8.98 4.23 -2.40
N GLY A 73 7.98 4.66 -3.18
CA GLY A 73 6.59 4.21 -3.05
C GLY A 73 6.33 2.83 -3.67
N ALA A 74 5.10 2.36 -3.47
CA ALA A 74 4.52 1.19 -4.11
C ALA A 74 3.34 1.63 -4.99
N LEU A 75 3.52 1.50 -6.30
CA LEU A 75 2.54 1.77 -7.33
C LEU A 75 2.83 0.80 -8.49
N GLY A 76 1.80 0.28 -9.15
CA GLY A 76 2.03 -0.70 -10.20
C GLY A 76 0.78 -1.30 -10.79
N ARG A 77 0.98 -2.34 -11.59
CA ARG A 77 -0.07 -3.11 -12.24
C ARG A 77 -0.11 -4.52 -11.68
N GLY A 78 -1.30 -5.12 -11.63
CA GLY A 78 -1.53 -6.44 -11.06
C GLY A 78 -1.23 -6.54 -9.55
N CYS A 79 -1.05 -5.41 -8.87
CA CYS A 79 -0.65 -5.34 -7.46
C CYS A 79 -1.78 -4.88 -6.52
N GLY A 80 -3.01 -4.78 -7.02
CA GLY A 80 -4.14 -4.26 -6.27
C GLY A 80 -4.65 -5.19 -5.15
N PRO A 81 -5.41 -4.64 -4.18
CA PRO A 81 -6.04 -5.41 -3.12
C PRO A 81 -7.05 -6.42 -3.66
N LEU A 82 -7.31 -7.46 -2.88
CA LEU A 82 -8.28 -8.50 -3.22
C LEU A 82 -9.43 -8.49 -2.23
N VAL A 83 -10.65 -8.74 -2.72
CA VAL A 83 -11.81 -9.06 -1.88
C VAL A 83 -12.00 -10.56 -1.92
N LEU A 84 -11.90 -11.19 -0.75
CA LEU A 84 -11.94 -12.64 -0.58
C LEU A 84 -13.15 -13.06 0.24
N THR A 85 -13.70 -14.23 -0.07
CA THR A 85 -14.75 -14.87 0.72
C THR A 85 -14.45 -16.36 0.89
N LYS A 86 -15.16 -17.01 1.81
CA LYS A 86 -15.07 -18.45 2.00
C LYS A 86 -15.66 -19.18 0.79
N GLN A 87 -15.15 -20.36 0.47
CA GLN A 87 -15.76 -21.22 -0.55
C GLN A 87 -17.15 -21.68 -0.10
N ALA A 88 -18.20 -21.17 -0.74
CA ALA A 88 -19.56 -21.68 -0.61
C ALA A 88 -19.90 -22.49 -1.86
N ASN A 89 -20.53 -23.65 -1.67
CA ASN A 89 -20.95 -24.52 -2.78
C ASN A 89 -21.98 -23.78 -3.64
N GLY A 90 -21.53 -23.16 -4.74
CA GLY A 90 -22.39 -22.57 -5.77
C GLY A 90 -22.44 -21.04 -5.81
N ASP A 91 -21.80 -20.31 -4.88
CA ASP A 91 -21.86 -18.84 -4.89
C ASP A 91 -20.71 -18.19 -5.66
N SER A 92 -21.13 -17.30 -6.55
CA SER A 92 -20.46 -16.71 -7.69
C SER A 92 -19.41 -15.67 -7.29
N ARG A 93 -18.48 -15.39 -8.21
CA ARG A 93 -17.64 -14.18 -8.24
C ARG A 93 -18.47 -12.89 -8.44
N ASP A 94 -19.72 -12.88 -7.97
CA ASP A 94 -20.66 -11.77 -8.13
C ASP A 94 -20.52 -10.79 -6.96
N PRO A 95 -20.17 -9.52 -7.22
CA PRO A 95 -20.14 -8.47 -6.21
C PRO A 95 -21.43 -8.33 -5.40
N SER A 96 -22.59 -8.66 -5.98
CA SER A 96 -23.90 -8.57 -5.30
C SER A 96 -24.00 -9.45 -4.04
N SER A 97 -23.17 -10.50 -3.95
CA SER A 97 -23.07 -11.38 -2.78
C SER A 97 -22.65 -10.66 -1.49
N LEU A 98 -22.06 -9.46 -1.59
CA LEU A 98 -21.62 -8.66 -0.44
C LEU A 98 -22.75 -7.84 0.21
N ILE A 99 -23.94 -7.76 -0.40
CA ILE A 99 -25.04 -6.97 0.14
C ILE A 99 -25.48 -7.55 1.50
N GLY A 100 -25.46 -6.71 2.53
CA GLY A 100 -25.80 -7.07 3.91
C GLY A 100 -24.76 -7.95 4.61
N LYS A 101 -23.58 -8.14 4.01
CA LYS A 101 -22.50 -8.96 4.57
C LYS A 101 -21.51 -8.13 5.39
N ARG A 102 -20.85 -8.81 6.33
CA ARG A 102 -19.73 -8.24 7.09
C ARG A 102 -18.46 -8.36 6.26
N VAL A 103 -17.83 -7.23 5.95
CA VAL A 103 -16.57 -7.17 5.23
C VAL A 103 -15.48 -6.63 6.14
N ALA A 104 -14.47 -7.45 6.42
CA ALA A 104 -13.31 -7.03 7.18
C ALA A 104 -12.35 -6.18 6.34
N ILE A 105 -11.85 -5.09 6.91
CA ILE A 105 -10.84 -4.22 6.29
C ILE A 105 -9.67 -3.97 7.26
N PRO A 106 -8.44 -3.77 6.75
CA PRO A 106 -7.27 -3.55 7.60
C PRO A 106 -7.19 -2.12 8.17
N SER A 107 -7.82 -1.15 7.49
CA SER A 107 -7.77 0.27 7.85
C SER A 107 -8.80 1.08 7.08
N ASP A 108 -9.43 2.04 7.76
CA ASP A 108 -10.39 3.00 7.22
C ASP A 108 -9.76 4.14 6.38
N ARG A 109 -8.43 4.29 6.42
CA ARG A 109 -7.67 5.31 5.66
C ARG A 109 -6.68 4.72 4.66
N SER A 110 -6.73 3.41 4.44
CA SER A 110 -5.86 2.76 3.46
C SER A 110 -6.30 3.03 2.02
N THR A 111 -5.34 3.00 1.10
CA THR A 111 -5.68 3.01 -0.34
C THR A 111 -6.48 1.78 -0.74
N ALA A 112 -6.24 0.65 -0.08
CA ALA A 112 -7.03 -0.56 -0.31
C ALA A 112 -8.51 -0.33 -0.03
N TYR A 113 -8.84 0.26 1.13
CA TYR A 113 -10.23 0.53 1.48
C TYR A 113 -10.83 1.64 0.60
N LEU A 114 -10.03 2.63 0.20
CA LEU A 114 -10.50 3.62 -0.75
C LEU A 114 -10.91 2.99 -2.10
N LEU A 115 -10.07 2.12 -2.65
CA LEU A 115 -10.38 1.37 -3.87
C LEU A 115 -11.61 0.48 -3.68
N PHE A 116 -11.74 -0.17 -2.52
CA PHE A 116 -12.91 -0.97 -2.20
C PHE A 116 -14.20 -0.14 -2.22
N ARG A 117 -14.20 1.05 -1.62
CA ARG A 117 -15.38 1.94 -1.62
C ARG A 117 -15.74 2.42 -3.02
N LEU A 118 -14.75 2.81 -3.84
CA LEU A 118 -14.97 3.22 -5.23
C LEU A 118 -15.49 2.06 -6.10
N TRP A 119 -14.99 0.85 -5.89
CA TRP A 119 -15.47 -0.35 -6.57
C TRP A 119 -16.89 -0.70 -6.12
N ALA A 120 -17.15 -0.69 -4.80
CA ALA A 120 -18.43 -1.05 -4.22
C ALA A 120 -19.54 -0.08 -4.67
N SER A 121 -19.27 1.23 -4.78
CA SER A 121 -20.26 2.20 -5.26
C SER A 121 -20.75 1.90 -6.69
N GLN A 122 -19.91 1.29 -7.52
CA GLN A 122 -20.25 0.90 -8.89
C GLN A 122 -20.86 -0.51 -9.00
N GLN A 123 -20.36 -1.44 -8.19
CA GLN A 123 -20.62 -2.88 -8.36
C GLN A 123 -21.62 -3.45 -7.35
N VAL A 124 -21.78 -2.82 -6.19
CA VAL A 124 -22.61 -3.34 -5.09
C VAL A 124 -23.74 -2.36 -4.78
N LYS A 125 -24.95 -2.68 -5.26
CA LYS A 125 -26.16 -1.87 -5.04
C LYS A 125 -26.85 -2.23 -3.72
N GLY A 126 -26.18 -1.97 -2.60
CA GLY A 126 -26.70 -2.23 -1.26
C GLY A 126 -25.69 -1.90 -0.17
N ALA A 127 -26.15 -1.92 1.08
CA ALA A 127 -25.27 -1.68 2.23
C ALA A 127 -24.31 -2.85 2.46
N ILE A 128 -23.09 -2.54 2.88
CA ILE A 128 -22.08 -3.49 3.33
C ILE A 128 -21.73 -3.12 4.77
N ASP A 129 -21.66 -4.10 5.67
CA ASP A 129 -21.27 -3.88 7.06
C ASP A 129 -19.74 -3.96 7.19
N ILE A 130 -19.08 -2.83 7.43
CA ILE A 130 -17.61 -2.74 7.45
C ILE A 130 -17.08 -2.99 8.86
N GLN A 131 -16.12 -3.92 8.97
CA GLN A 131 -15.50 -4.31 10.22
C GLN A 131 -13.99 -4.07 10.16
N ILE A 132 -13.45 -3.17 10.97
CA ILE A 132 -12.00 -2.92 11.02
C ILE A 132 -11.34 -3.98 11.90
N MET A 133 -10.31 -4.66 11.38
CA MET A 133 -9.50 -5.59 12.17
C MET A 133 -8.06 -5.67 11.65
N PRO A 134 -7.10 -6.10 12.48
CA PRO A 134 -5.72 -6.32 12.05
C PRO A 134 -5.62 -7.22 10.82
N PHE A 135 -4.73 -6.88 9.89
CA PHE A 135 -4.61 -7.51 8.58
C PHE A 135 -4.40 -9.04 8.68
N GLU A 136 -3.53 -9.47 9.59
CA GLU A 136 -3.20 -10.87 9.85
C GLU A 136 -4.41 -11.70 10.34
N LYS A 137 -5.45 -11.04 10.85
CA LYS A 137 -6.68 -11.70 11.33
C LYS A 137 -7.77 -11.83 10.25
N ILE A 138 -7.66 -11.10 9.14
CA ILE A 138 -8.71 -11.05 8.11
C ILE A 138 -8.92 -12.42 7.47
N MET A 139 -7.89 -13.03 6.88
CA MET A 139 -8.03 -14.34 6.22
C MET A 139 -8.48 -15.46 7.17
N PRO A 140 -7.92 -15.61 8.39
CA PRO A 140 -8.44 -16.54 9.39
C PRO A 140 -9.93 -16.31 9.71
N ALA A 141 -10.35 -15.06 9.93
CA ALA A 141 -11.73 -14.74 10.28
C ALA A 141 -12.73 -15.10 9.16
N VAL A 142 -12.34 -14.91 7.89
CA VAL A 142 -13.15 -15.31 6.74
C VAL A 142 -13.22 -16.84 6.63
N ARG A 143 -12.08 -17.53 6.75
CA ARG A 143 -12.01 -19.01 6.73
C ARG A 143 -12.94 -19.62 7.79
N ASP A 144 -12.89 -19.05 8.99
CA ASP A 144 -13.63 -19.55 10.17
C ASP A 144 -15.10 -19.11 10.17
N GLY A 145 -15.53 -18.26 9.23
CA GLY A 145 -16.92 -17.78 9.12
C GLY A 145 -17.30 -16.73 10.16
N ILE A 146 -16.31 -16.19 10.89
CA ILE A 146 -16.50 -15.07 11.82
C ILE A 146 -16.87 -13.80 11.04
N ILE A 147 -16.33 -13.64 9.84
CA ILE A 147 -16.61 -12.58 8.87
C ILE A 147 -16.99 -13.20 7.53
N ASP A 148 -17.83 -12.52 6.74
CA ASP A 148 -18.33 -13.04 5.46
C ASP A 148 -17.34 -12.84 4.30
N ALA A 149 -16.63 -11.70 4.27
CA ALA A 149 -15.57 -11.43 3.30
C ALA A 149 -14.48 -10.52 3.86
N GLY A 150 -13.30 -10.52 3.24
CA GLY A 150 -12.14 -9.78 3.70
C GLY A 150 -11.46 -9.03 2.56
N LEU A 151 -11.17 -7.76 2.78
CA LEU A 151 -10.29 -6.96 1.95
C LEU A 151 -8.84 -7.21 2.38
N VAL A 152 -8.06 -7.85 1.51
CA VAL A 152 -6.67 -8.21 1.80
C VAL A 152 -5.69 -7.49 0.88
N ILE A 153 -4.46 -7.38 1.35
CA ILE A 153 -3.34 -6.67 0.74
C ILE A 153 -2.08 -7.55 0.82
N HIS A 154 -0.93 -7.02 0.37
CA HIS A 154 0.39 -7.62 0.56
C HIS A 154 0.48 -9.07 0.03
N GLU A 155 1.10 -9.95 0.81
CA GLU A 155 1.38 -11.33 0.45
C GLU A 155 0.14 -12.23 0.39
N ALA A 156 -0.99 -11.78 0.94
CA ALA A 156 -2.24 -12.56 0.94
C ALA A 156 -2.68 -12.98 -0.47
N ARG A 157 -2.30 -12.22 -1.49
CA ARG A 157 -2.50 -12.55 -2.92
C ARG A 157 -1.88 -13.90 -3.33
N PHE A 158 -0.80 -14.31 -2.67
CA PHE A 158 -0.07 -15.54 -2.96
C PHE A 158 -0.51 -16.71 -2.08
N THR A 159 -1.16 -16.43 -0.94
CA THR A 159 -1.41 -17.45 0.10
C THR A 159 -2.89 -17.71 0.39
N TYR A 160 -3.82 -16.89 -0.11
CA TYR A 160 -5.24 -17.02 0.25
C TYR A 160 -5.87 -18.38 -0.12
N GLN A 161 -5.31 -19.05 -1.13
CA GLN A 161 -5.74 -20.37 -1.56
C GLN A 161 -5.45 -21.43 -0.48
N ASP A 162 -4.37 -21.26 0.28
CA ASP A 162 -4.02 -22.15 1.40
C ASP A 162 -5.03 -22.06 2.55
N TYR A 163 -5.77 -20.95 2.61
CA TYR A 163 -6.88 -20.74 3.54
C TYR A 163 -8.22 -21.26 3.01
N GLY A 164 -8.26 -21.85 1.80
CA GLY A 164 -9.50 -22.27 1.15
C GLY A 164 -10.42 -21.09 0.79
N LEU A 165 -9.85 -19.90 0.62
CA LEU A 165 -10.58 -18.70 0.25
C LEU A 165 -10.65 -18.55 -1.27
N GLN A 166 -11.64 -17.79 -1.71
CA GLN A 166 -11.89 -17.52 -3.13
C GLN A 166 -12.05 -16.02 -3.39
N LEU A 167 -11.63 -15.61 -4.59
CA LEU A 167 -11.66 -14.24 -5.05
C LEU A 167 -13.09 -13.82 -5.42
N VAL A 168 -13.60 -12.78 -4.75
CA VAL A 168 -14.78 -12.03 -5.18
C VAL A 168 -14.38 -11.00 -6.24
N ALA A 169 -13.35 -10.20 -5.95
CA ALA A 169 -12.87 -9.16 -6.85
C ALA A 169 -11.37 -8.89 -6.67
N ASP A 170 -10.67 -8.69 -7.80
CA ASP A 170 -9.33 -8.09 -7.82
C ASP A 170 -9.49 -6.59 -8.13
N LEU A 171 -9.29 -5.76 -7.12
CA LEU A 171 -9.50 -4.32 -7.24
C LEU A 171 -8.43 -3.65 -8.12
N GLY A 172 -7.27 -4.30 -8.29
CA GLY A 172 -6.26 -3.84 -9.23
C GLY A 172 -6.71 -4.04 -10.67
N ARG A 173 -7.19 -5.24 -11.01
CA ARG A 173 -7.73 -5.53 -12.34
C ARG A 173 -8.93 -4.64 -12.68
N TRP A 174 -9.83 -4.42 -11.72
CA TRP A 174 -10.95 -3.50 -11.92
C TRP A 174 -10.46 -2.08 -12.21
N TRP A 175 -9.54 -1.55 -11.39
CA TRP A 175 -9.00 -0.21 -11.57
C TRP A 175 -8.31 -0.02 -12.92
N GLU A 176 -7.48 -0.97 -13.31
CA GLU A 176 -6.75 -0.93 -14.59
C GLU A 176 -7.70 -1.03 -15.78
N SER A 177 -8.73 -1.88 -15.70
CA SER A 177 -9.74 -1.99 -16.76
C SER A 177 -10.57 -0.72 -16.91
N ASP A 178 -10.85 -0.03 -15.80
CA ASP A 178 -11.72 1.14 -15.79
C ASP A 178 -10.98 2.45 -16.12
N THR A 179 -9.69 2.54 -15.80
CA THR A 179 -8.90 3.77 -15.95
C THR A 179 -7.77 3.67 -16.96
N GLY A 180 -7.32 2.46 -17.29
CA GLY A 180 -6.08 2.23 -18.02
C GLY A 180 -4.81 2.57 -17.22
N LEU A 181 -4.91 3.00 -15.96
CA LEU A 181 -3.78 3.49 -15.15
C LEU A 181 -3.29 2.44 -14.13
N PRO A 182 -2.02 2.49 -13.70
CA PRO A 182 -1.53 1.70 -12.57
C PRO A 182 -2.21 2.13 -11.26
N ILE A 183 -2.07 1.31 -10.23
CA ILE A 183 -2.75 1.46 -8.94
C ILE A 183 -1.78 2.09 -7.93
N PRO A 184 -2.06 3.30 -7.41
CA PRO A 184 -1.28 3.86 -6.30
C PRO A 184 -1.60 3.09 -5.03
N LEU A 185 -0.60 2.61 -4.27
CA LEU A 185 -0.84 1.91 -3.01
C LEU A 185 -0.20 2.62 -1.82
N GLY A 186 1.13 2.71 -1.81
CA GLY A 186 1.91 3.36 -0.75
C GLY A 186 2.75 4.51 -1.28
N ALA A 187 2.58 5.70 -0.71
CA ALA A 187 3.39 6.88 -0.98
C ALA A 187 4.51 7.01 0.05
N ILE A 188 5.61 7.65 -0.34
CA ILE A 188 6.60 8.16 0.60
C ILE A 188 6.48 9.67 0.61
N VAL A 189 6.38 10.25 1.79
CA VAL A 189 6.32 11.70 1.95
C VAL A 189 7.45 12.17 2.84
N ALA A 190 8.02 13.32 2.51
CA ALA A 190 9.09 13.96 3.28
C ALA A 190 8.59 15.29 3.83
N LYS A 191 8.99 15.61 5.06
CA LYS A 191 8.60 16.83 5.75
C LYS A 191 9.01 18.03 4.91
N ARG A 192 8.11 19.00 4.74
CA ARG A 192 8.41 20.22 3.97
C ARG A 192 9.59 20.97 4.60
N GLY A 193 10.43 21.55 3.74
CA GLY A 193 11.65 22.26 4.15
C GLY A 193 12.92 21.39 4.20
N LEU A 194 12.81 20.08 3.99
CA LEU A 194 13.98 19.20 3.81
C LEU A 194 14.53 19.27 2.37
N ASP A 195 15.78 18.86 2.19
CA ASP A 195 16.39 18.70 0.87
C ASP A 195 15.83 17.45 0.16
N ILE A 196 14.75 17.67 -0.59
CA ILE A 196 14.03 16.65 -1.34
C ILE A 196 14.91 16.01 -2.43
N SER A 197 15.84 16.78 -3.01
CA SER A 197 16.71 16.28 -4.07
C SER A 197 17.66 15.21 -3.54
N SER A 198 18.34 15.51 -2.43
CA SER A 198 19.24 14.57 -1.77
C SER A 198 18.50 13.34 -1.24
N ILE A 199 17.34 13.53 -0.59
CA ILE A 199 16.52 12.41 -0.10
C ILE A 199 16.10 11.49 -1.25
N THR A 200 15.61 12.06 -2.36
CA THR A 200 15.22 11.30 -3.55
C THR A 200 16.41 10.51 -4.10
N GLN A 201 17.59 11.12 -4.15
CA GLN A 201 18.80 10.45 -4.62
C GLN A 201 19.23 9.30 -3.69
N TRP A 202 19.19 9.48 -2.37
CA TRP A 202 19.55 8.41 -1.43
C TRP A 202 18.60 7.21 -1.49
N ILE A 203 17.29 7.44 -1.63
CA ILE A 203 16.30 6.38 -1.82
C ILE A 203 16.58 5.61 -3.12
N ARG A 204 16.82 6.33 -4.22
CA ARG A 204 17.16 5.71 -5.51
C ARG A 204 18.45 4.90 -5.44
N SER A 205 19.50 5.45 -4.82
CA SER A 205 20.76 4.71 -4.62
C SER A 205 20.56 3.47 -3.76
N SER A 206 19.69 3.51 -2.75
CA SER A 206 19.34 2.33 -1.94
C SER A 206 18.65 1.25 -2.77
N LEU A 207 17.67 1.65 -3.58
CA LEU A 207 16.98 0.79 -4.54
C LEU A 207 17.93 0.16 -5.56
N GLU A 208 18.79 0.97 -6.19
CA GLU A 208 19.78 0.49 -7.15
C GLU A 208 20.73 -0.53 -6.53
N TYR A 209 21.18 -0.28 -5.30
CA TYR A 209 22.04 -1.20 -4.57
C TYR A 209 21.32 -2.52 -4.30
N ALA A 210 20.08 -2.47 -3.80
CA ALA A 210 19.29 -3.66 -3.49
C ALA A 210 19.03 -4.52 -4.74
N TRP A 211 18.73 -3.91 -5.88
CA TRP A 211 18.55 -4.64 -7.15
C TRP A 211 19.85 -5.21 -7.73
N LYS A 212 20.99 -4.54 -7.55
CA LYS A 212 22.30 -5.06 -7.95
C LYS A 212 22.78 -6.20 -7.04
N ASN A 213 22.34 -6.21 -5.78
CA ASN A 213 22.81 -7.13 -4.75
C ASN A 213 21.64 -7.71 -3.92
N PRO A 214 20.68 -8.41 -4.54
CA PRO A 214 19.44 -8.81 -3.87
C PRO A 214 19.64 -9.77 -2.70
N ASP A 215 20.69 -10.60 -2.77
CA ASP A 215 21.03 -11.54 -1.69
C ASP A 215 21.50 -10.83 -0.41
N VAL A 216 22.08 -9.62 -0.52
CA VAL A 216 22.54 -8.85 0.65
C VAL A 216 21.36 -8.38 1.49
N SER A 217 20.24 -8.04 0.85
CA SER A 217 19.02 -7.62 1.55
C SER A 217 18.30 -8.77 2.25
N ARG A 218 18.63 -10.03 1.95
CA ARG A 218 17.85 -11.22 2.35
C ARG A 218 17.66 -11.35 3.85
N GLU A 219 18.74 -11.25 4.63
CA GLU A 219 18.69 -11.42 6.07
C GLU A 219 17.81 -10.35 6.72
N TYR A 220 18.00 -9.09 6.29
CA TYR A 220 17.20 -7.97 6.75
C TYR A 220 15.70 -8.14 6.45
N ILE A 221 15.35 -8.57 5.25
CA ILE A 221 13.96 -8.83 4.86
C ILE A 221 13.34 -9.91 5.74
N LEU A 222 14.01 -11.04 5.91
CA LEU A 222 13.50 -12.19 6.68
C LEU A 222 13.41 -11.89 8.18
N GLN A 223 14.29 -11.04 8.72
CA GLN A 223 14.22 -10.59 10.10
C GLN A 223 12.89 -9.85 10.41
N HIS A 224 12.37 -9.12 9.42
CA HIS A 224 11.14 -8.31 9.55
C HIS A 224 9.88 -9.01 9.00
N ALA A 225 10.02 -10.02 8.16
CA ALA A 225 8.92 -10.79 7.57
C ALA A 225 8.95 -12.28 7.99
N GLN A 226 9.04 -12.54 9.30
CA GLN A 226 9.35 -13.88 9.84
C GLN A 226 8.31 -14.96 9.51
N GLU A 227 7.05 -14.58 9.29
CA GLU A 227 5.97 -15.52 8.96
C GLU A 227 5.96 -15.91 7.46
N MET A 228 6.86 -15.35 6.67
CA MET A 228 6.89 -15.49 5.22
C MET A 228 8.09 -16.33 4.75
N SER A 229 7.86 -17.24 3.79
CA SER A 229 8.97 -17.90 3.11
C SER A 229 9.73 -16.89 2.25
N TYR A 230 11.02 -17.16 2.01
CA TYR A 230 11.82 -16.26 1.16
C TYR A 230 11.28 -16.18 -0.28
N ASP A 231 10.71 -17.26 -0.81
CA ASP A 231 10.13 -17.26 -2.15
C ASP A 231 8.89 -16.35 -2.23
N VAL A 232 8.03 -16.33 -1.20
CA VAL A 232 6.90 -15.40 -1.13
C VAL A 232 7.39 -13.96 -0.94
N ALA A 233 8.41 -13.74 -0.12
CA ALA A 233 9.02 -12.42 0.05
C ALA A 233 9.61 -11.88 -1.24
N LYS A 234 10.27 -12.74 -2.03
CA LYS A 234 10.79 -12.40 -3.35
C LYS A 234 9.68 -12.05 -4.34
N ALA A 235 8.63 -12.88 -4.44
CA ALA A 235 7.47 -12.61 -5.29
C ALA A 235 6.77 -11.29 -4.90
N HIS A 236 6.71 -10.98 -3.60
CA HIS A 236 6.21 -9.72 -3.10
C HIS A 236 7.07 -8.53 -3.53
N ILE A 237 8.39 -8.64 -3.43
CA ILE A 237 9.33 -7.59 -3.88
C ILE A 237 9.18 -7.36 -5.39
N GLU A 238 9.19 -8.42 -6.20
CA GLU A 238 9.07 -8.33 -7.66
C GLU A 238 7.75 -7.67 -8.11
N LEU A 239 6.68 -7.86 -7.35
CA LEU A 239 5.38 -7.24 -7.65
C LEU A 239 5.33 -5.76 -7.24
N TYR A 240 5.82 -5.42 -6.05
CA TYR A 240 5.63 -4.11 -5.44
C TYR A 240 6.79 -3.13 -5.61
N VAL A 241 7.99 -3.63 -5.95
CA VAL A 241 9.18 -2.82 -6.23
C VAL A 241 9.43 -2.86 -7.74
N ASN A 242 9.17 -1.76 -8.43
CA ASN A 242 9.23 -1.69 -9.89
C ASN A 242 9.70 -0.30 -10.35
N SER A 243 9.52 0.03 -11.63
CA SER A 243 9.90 1.34 -12.19
C SER A 243 9.32 2.53 -11.42
N PHE A 244 8.09 2.40 -10.91
CA PHE A 244 7.44 3.46 -10.12
C PHE A 244 8.08 3.68 -8.75
N SER A 245 8.74 2.66 -8.19
CA SER A 245 9.54 2.81 -6.97
C SER A 245 10.80 3.65 -7.21
N PHE A 246 11.37 3.63 -8.42
CA PHE A 246 12.48 4.51 -8.79
C PHE A 246 12.02 5.92 -9.15
N ASN A 247 10.92 6.02 -9.91
CA ASN A 247 10.32 7.28 -10.31
C ASN A 247 8.86 7.08 -10.69
N LEU A 248 7.94 7.83 -10.08
CA LEU A 248 6.52 7.82 -10.45
C LEU A 248 6.32 8.17 -11.93
N GLY A 249 7.10 9.12 -12.45
CA GLY A 249 6.92 9.64 -13.81
C GLY A 249 5.50 10.19 -14.05
N GLU A 250 5.21 10.55 -15.30
CA GLU A 250 3.92 11.13 -15.66
C GLU A 250 2.75 10.18 -15.39
N GLU A 251 2.90 8.90 -15.71
CA GLU A 251 1.86 7.88 -15.52
C GLU A 251 1.55 7.64 -14.04
N GLY A 252 2.58 7.57 -13.17
CA GLY A 252 2.39 7.43 -11.73
C GLY A 252 1.68 8.63 -11.13
N PHE A 253 2.08 9.87 -11.48
CA PHE A 253 1.36 11.07 -11.04
C PHE A 253 -0.08 11.12 -11.59
N ALA A 254 -0.32 10.67 -12.82
CA ALA A 254 -1.67 10.57 -13.38
C ALA A 254 -2.55 9.58 -12.62
N ALA A 255 -2.01 8.42 -12.22
CA ALA A 255 -2.68 7.44 -11.39
C ALA A 255 -3.06 8.01 -10.01
N VAL A 256 -2.12 8.69 -9.34
CA VAL A 256 -2.35 9.33 -8.04
C VAL A 256 -3.46 10.38 -8.13
N LYS A 257 -3.38 11.29 -9.10
CA LYS A 257 -4.41 12.32 -9.31
C LYS A 257 -5.77 11.72 -9.59
N THR A 258 -5.83 10.68 -10.42
CA THR A 258 -7.10 10.05 -10.80
C THR A 258 -7.76 9.35 -9.63
N LEU A 259 -6.99 8.63 -8.81
CA LEU A 259 -7.47 8.02 -7.57
C LEU A 259 -8.06 9.06 -6.62
N LEU A 260 -7.27 10.10 -6.30
CA LEU A 260 -7.69 11.11 -5.34
C LEU A 260 -8.87 11.95 -5.85
N ARG A 261 -8.90 12.30 -7.14
CA ARG A 261 -10.02 13.05 -7.73
C ARG A 261 -11.33 12.27 -7.62
N ARG A 262 -11.35 11.00 -8.04
CA ARG A 262 -12.55 10.15 -7.92
C ARG A 262 -13.01 10.00 -6.48
N ALA A 263 -12.07 9.88 -5.56
CA ALA A 263 -12.37 9.78 -4.14
C ALA A 263 -12.98 11.07 -3.57
N VAL A 264 -12.53 12.26 -4.02
CA VAL A 264 -13.16 13.54 -3.67
C VAL A 264 -14.56 13.65 -4.28
N ASP A 265 -14.74 13.28 -5.55
CA ASP A 265 -16.02 13.35 -6.26
C ASP A 265 -17.10 12.48 -5.56
N GLU A 266 -16.70 11.34 -4.99
CA GLU A 266 -17.55 10.43 -4.20
C GLU A 266 -17.60 10.79 -2.69
N LEU A 267 -17.04 11.94 -2.29
CA LEU A 267 -16.98 12.42 -0.89
C LEU A 267 -16.33 11.43 0.09
N LEU A 268 -15.41 10.60 -0.40
CA LEU A 268 -14.71 9.57 0.38
C LEU A 268 -13.49 10.09 1.15
N ILE A 269 -12.95 11.23 0.70
CA ILE A 269 -11.79 11.94 1.27
C ILE A 269 -12.06 13.46 1.20
N PRO A 270 -11.36 14.30 2.00
CA PRO A 270 -11.51 15.75 1.88
C PRO A 270 -10.93 16.27 0.57
N GLY A 271 -11.44 17.43 0.11
CA GLY A 271 -10.82 18.18 -0.97
C GLY A 271 -9.42 18.66 -0.57
N PHE A 272 -8.52 18.80 -1.54
CA PHE A 272 -7.14 19.22 -1.34
C PHE A 272 -6.62 20.01 -2.55
N ASN A 273 -5.58 20.82 -2.34
CA ASN A 273 -4.91 21.51 -3.44
C ASN A 273 -4.02 20.51 -4.22
N GLN A 274 -4.36 20.26 -5.49
CA GLN A 274 -3.63 19.33 -6.35
C GLN A 274 -2.21 19.78 -6.67
N ASP A 275 -1.92 21.08 -6.63
CA ASP A 275 -0.58 21.61 -6.88
C ASP A 275 0.43 21.12 -5.83
N LEU A 276 -0.04 20.78 -4.63
CA LEU A 276 0.80 20.25 -3.55
C LEU A 276 1.31 18.83 -3.80
N LEU A 277 0.79 18.11 -4.80
CA LEU A 277 1.29 16.80 -5.19
C LEU A 277 2.66 16.87 -5.87
N TYR A 278 3.06 18.04 -6.37
CA TYR A 278 4.32 18.24 -7.08
C TYR A 278 5.36 18.93 -6.19
N ILE A 279 6.63 18.69 -6.52
CA ILE A 279 7.80 19.33 -5.92
C ILE A 279 8.18 20.55 -6.73
#